data_AF-A0A2E5C047-F1
#
_entry.id   AF-A0A2E5C047-F1
#
_cell.length_a   1.000
_cell.length_b   1.000
_cell.length_c   1.000
_cell.angle_alpha   90.00
_cell.angle_beta   90.00
_cell.angle_gamma   90.00
#
_symmetry.space_group_name_H-M   'P 1'
#
loop_
_entity.id
_entity.type
_entity.pdbx_description
1 polymer ?
#
loop_
_entity_poly.entity_id
_entity_poly.type
_entity_poly.pdbx_seq_one_letter_code
_entity_poly.pdbx_strand_id
1 'polypeptide(L)'
;VKINKTDKLESVLSKVDCIYMTRIQDEYDLSGESNNIDYSQFSLTTENIKKMKPSSIILHPLPRRNEISPNVDADPRAMYWRQLRNGVYIRAALLLYVFNVAHRLDEY
;
A
#
# COMPACT_ATOMS: atom_id res chain seq x y z
N VAL A 1 -15.91 7.87 14.45
CA VAL A 1 -15.20 7.82 13.15
C VAL A 1 -16.26 7.78 12.05
N LYS A 2 -16.13 8.60 10.99
CA LYS A 2 -17.05 8.62 9.84
C LYS A 2 -16.41 7.84 8.69
N ILE A 3 -17.14 6.89 8.11
CA ILE A 3 -16.67 6.05 7.00
C ILE A 3 -17.47 6.41 5.75
N ASN A 4 -16.79 6.60 4.62
CA ASN A 4 -17.42 6.81 3.32
C ASN A 4 -16.97 5.70 2.37
N LYS A 5 -17.89 5.16 1.58
CA LYS A 5 -17.63 4.14 0.56
C LYS A 5 -17.90 4.74 -0.81
N THR A 6 -17.10 4.36 -1.80
CA THR A 6 -17.29 4.79 -3.19
C THR A 6 -16.60 3.81 -4.13
N ASP A 7 -17.19 3.63 -5.31
CA ASP A 7 -16.64 2.81 -6.37
C ASP A 7 -15.85 3.66 -7.39
N LYS A 8 -15.63 4.95 -7.10
CA LYS A 8 -14.94 5.90 -7.98
C LYS A 8 -13.66 6.39 -7.34
N LEU A 9 -12.55 5.73 -7.64
CA LEU A 9 -11.21 6.09 -7.15
C LEU A 9 -10.91 7.59 -7.35
N GLU A 10 -11.16 8.11 -8.55
CA GLU A 10 -10.84 9.51 -8.88
C GLU A 10 -11.52 10.54 -7.97
N SER A 11 -12.69 10.21 -7.42
CA SER A 11 -13.48 11.13 -6.59
C SER A 11 -12.85 11.43 -5.22
N VAL A 12 -11.84 10.64 -4.83
CA VAL A 12 -11.17 10.73 -3.52
C VAL A 12 -9.69 11.11 -3.59
N LEU A 13 -9.04 11.00 -4.74
CA LEU A 13 -7.58 11.21 -4.89
C LEU A 13 -7.10 12.56 -4.36
N SER A 14 -7.85 13.63 -4.59
CA SER A 14 -7.52 14.99 -4.13
C SER A 14 -7.84 15.24 -2.65
N LYS A 15 -8.53 14.31 -1.99
CA LYS A 15 -9.06 14.49 -0.62
C LYS A 15 -8.25 13.74 0.43
N VAL A 16 -7.58 12.66 0.06
CA VAL A 16 -6.87 11.77 1.00
C VAL A 16 -5.39 12.11 1.13
N ASP A 17 -4.84 11.88 2.32
CA ASP A 17 -3.41 12.07 2.61
C ASP A 17 -2.60 10.79 2.43
N CYS A 18 -3.27 9.64 2.41
CA CYS A 18 -2.66 8.34 2.17
C CYS A 18 -3.59 7.50 1.31
N ILE A 19 -3.03 6.83 0.30
CA ILE A 19 -3.70 5.75 -0.42
C ILE A 19 -3.02 4.45 -0.02
N TYR A 20 -3.80 3.53 0.53
CA TYR A 20 -3.35 2.17 0.82
C TYR A 20 -3.95 1.23 -0.19
N MET A 21 -3.14 0.80 -1.16
CA MET A 21 -3.57 -0.11 -2.22
C MET A 21 -3.39 -1.57 -1.79
N THR A 22 -4.23 -2.45 -2.33
CA THR A 22 -4.16 -3.89 -2.09
C THR A 22 -4.21 -4.66 -3.41
N ARG A 23 -3.49 -5.78 -3.47
CA ARG A 23 -3.64 -6.77 -4.53
C ARG A 23 -4.97 -7.52 -4.38
N ILE A 24 -5.60 -7.87 -5.49
CA ILE A 24 -6.65 -8.90 -5.51
C ILE A 24 -5.99 -10.26 -5.34
N GLN A 25 -6.46 -11.02 -4.36
CA GLN A 25 -5.94 -12.35 -4.03
C GLN A 25 -6.83 -13.41 -4.66
N ASP A 26 -6.75 -13.51 -6.00
CA ASP A 26 -7.48 -14.51 -6.79
C ASP A 26 -7.04 -15.95 -6.46
N GLU A 27 -5.86 -16.14 -5.87
CA GLU A 27 -5.41 -17.45 -5.41
C GLU A 27 -6.33 -18.11 -4.35
N TYR A 28 -7.21 -17.35 -3.69
CA TYR A 28 -8.19 -17.87 -2.74
C TYR A 28 -9.60 -17.99 -3.32
N ASP A 29 -9.79 -17.61 -4.58
CA ASP A 29 -11.07 -17.74 -5.27
C ASP A 29 -11.23 -19.15 -5.86
N LEU A 30 -11.99 -19.98 -5.14
CA LEU A 30 -12.26 -21.36 -5.53
C LEU A 30 -13.40 -21.48 -6.56
N SER A 31 -14.26 -20.46 -6.70
CA SER A 31 -15.39 -20.47 -7.66
C SER A 31 -15.06 -19.78 -8.98
N GLY A 32 -13.94 -19.06 -9.07
CA GLY A 32 -13.47 -18.40 -10.28
C GLY A 32 -14.23 -17.12 -10.63
N GLU A 33 -15.00 -16.56 -9.68
CA GLU A 33 -15.75 -15.33 -9.83
C GLU A 33 -14.86 -14.11 -10.12
N SER A 34 -13.68 -14.07 -9.51
CA SER A 34 -12.68 -13.01 -9.67
C SER A 34 -12.18 -12.84 -11.10
N ASN A 35 -12.20 -13.90 -11.92
CA ASN A 35 -11.79 -13.85 -13.33
C ASN A 35 -12.67 -12.92 -14.17
N ASN A 36 -13.92 -12.70 -13.76
CA ASN A 36 -14.89 -11.89 -14.49
C ASN A 36 -14.95 -10.43 -13.99
N ILE A 37 -14.15 -10.07 -12.98
CA ILE A 37 -14.20 -8.73 -12.38
C ILE A 37 -13.13 -7.85 -13.02
N ASP A 38 -13.55 -6.78 -13.68
CA ASP A 38 -12.64 -5.72 -14.11
C ASP A 38 -12.43 -4.69 -13.00
N TYR A 39 -11.23 -4.72 -12.43
CA TYR A 39 -10.77 -3.80 -11.39
C TYR A 39 -9.80 -2.73 -11.92
N SER A 40 -9.63 -2.61 -13.23
CA SER A 40 -8.74 -1.61 -13.85
C SER A 40 -9.07 -0.17 -13.45
N GLN A 41 -10.36 0.13 -13.21
CA GLN A 41 -10.81 1.44 -12.73
C GLN A 41 -10.30 1.81 -11.32
N PHE A 42 -9.80 0.82 -10.57
CA PHE A 42 -9.21 1.00 -9.24
C PHE A 42 -7.67 0.99 -9.27
N SER A 43 -7.05 0.77 -10.43
CA SER A 43 -5.59 0.82 -10.56
C SER A 43 -5.07 2.25 -10.48
N LEU A 44 -3.89 2.44 -9.88
CA LEU A 44 -3.18 3.71 -9.88
C LEU A 44 -2.30 3.84 -11.13
N THR A 45 -2.61 4.82 -11.98
CA THR A 45 -1.80 5.21 -13.13
C THR A 45 -1.11 6.57 -12.92
N THR A 46 -0.19 6.91 -13.83
CA THR A 46 0.48 8.22 -13.87
C THR A 46 -0.50 9.39 -13.99
N GLU A 47 -1.67 9.18 -14.61
CA GLU A 47 -2.74 10.18 -14.73
C GLU A 47 -3.49 10.34 -13.41
N ASN A 48 -3.76 9.25 -12.70
CA ASN A 48 -4.43 9.30 -11.40
C ASN A 48 -3.57 10.03 -10.37
N ILE A 49 -2.26 9.74 -10.30
CA ILE A 49 -1.38 10.36 -9.32
C ILE A 49 -1.26 11.89 -9.51
N LYS A 50 -1.46 12.43 -10.72
CA LYS A 50 -1.51 13.89 -10.94
C LYS A 50 -2.65 14.58 -10.20
N LYS A 51 -3.74 13.85 -9.90
CA LYS A 51 -4.91 14.35 -9.16
C LYS A 51 -4.74 14.25 -7.64
N MET A 52 -3.71 13.55 -7.17
CA MET A 52 -3.44 13.40 -5.75
C MET A 52 -2.83 14.67 -5.16
N LYS A 53 -3.01 14.88 -3.86
CA LYS A 53 -2.31 15.95 -3.13
C LYS A 53 -0.78 15.81 -3.33
N PRO A 54 -0.02 16.91 -3.40
CA PRO A 54 1.43 16.85 -3.47
C PRO A 54 2.08 16.20 -2.24
N SER A 55 1.45 16.35 -1.06
CA SER A 55 1.95 15.83 0.21
C SER A 55 1.42 14.44 0.58
N SER A 56 0.56 13.83 -0.25
CA SER A 56 0.02 12.50 0.06
C SER A 56 1.03 11.40 -0.22
N ILE A 57 0.79 10.21 0.33
CA ILE A 57 1.64 9.04 0.12
C ILE A 57 0.86 7.85 -0.43
N ILE A 58 1.58 6.94 -1.09
CA ILE A 58 1.07 5.67 -1.60
C ILE A 58 1.75 4.54 -0.84
N LEU A 59 0.94 3.67 -0.23
CA LEU A 59 1.36 2.45 0.46
C LEU A 59 0.78 1.22 -0.22
N HIS A 60 1.51 0.11 -0.13
CA HIS A 60 1.10 -1.17 -0.70
C HIS A 60 1.84 -2.30 0.03
N PRO A 61 1.15 -3.36 0.49
CA PRO A 61 1.78 -4.43 1.26
C PRO A 61 2.70 -5.34 0.42
N LEU A 62 2.53 -5.34 -0.90
CA LEU A 62 3.25 -6.18 -1.87
C LEU A 62 3.01 -7.70 -1.67
N PRO A 63 3.35 -8.55 -2.66
CA PRO A 63 3.74 -8.21 -4.04
C PRO A 63 2.61 -7.53 -4.82
N ARG A 64 2.95 -6.67 -5.78
CA ARG A 64 1.95 -6.00 -6.63
C ARG A 64 1.73 -6.71 -7.97
N ARG A 65 0.57 -6.50 -8.59
CA ARG A 65 0.27 -6.83 -9.99
C ARG A 65 -0.10 -5.54 -10.76
N ASN A 66 -1.31 -5.48 -11.31
CA ASN A 66 -1.78 -4.40 -12.19
C ASN A 66 -2.44 -3.24 -11.44
N GLU A 67 -2.58 -3.35 -10.12
CA GLU A 67 -3.20 -2.32 -9.26
C GLU A 67 -2.35 -1.06 -9.11
N ILE A 68 -1.04 -1.11 -9.39
CA ILE A 68 -0.15 0.06 -9.43
C ILE A 68 0.75 -0.08 -10.66
N SER A 69 0.69 0.89 -11.57
CA SER A 69 1.59 0.94 -12.72
C SER A 69 3.06 1.07 -12.27
N PRO A 70 4.02 0.34 -12.86
CA PRO A 70 5.44 0.51 -12.56
C PRO A 70 5.96 1.95 -12.73
N ASN A 71 5.34 2.74 -13.62
CA ASN A 71 5.70 4.15 -13.81
C ASN A 71 5.46 5.01 -12.57
N VAL A 72 4.62 4.55 -11.63
CA VAL A 72 4.37 5.22 -10.35
C VAL A 72 5.57 5.12 -9.41
N ASP A 73 6.51 4.18 -9.63
CA ASP A 73 7.70 4.01 -8.77
C ASP A 73 8.58 5.26 -8.71
N ALA A 74 8.63 6.02 -9.81
CA ALA A 74 9.43 7.23 -9.91
C ALA A 74 8.78 8.43 -9.19
N ASP A 75 7.50 8.34 -8.80
CA ASP A 75 6.81 9.41 -8.09
C ASP A 75 7.29 9.48 -6.63
N PRO A 76 7.66 10.67 -6.12
CA PRO A 76 8.16 10.81 -4.75
C PRO A 76 7.13 10.42 -3.68
N ARG A 77 5.85 10.26 -4.03
CA ARG A 77 4.81 9.82 -3.10
C ARG A 77 4.75 8.29 -2.97
N ALA A 78 5.44 7.53 -3.82
CA ALA A 78 5.55 6.08 -3.74
C ALA A 78 6.39 5.65 -2.53
N MET A 79 5.71 5.36 -1.41
CA MET A 79 6.35 5.06 -0.12
C MET A 79 6.40 3.57 0.22
N TYR A 80 5.82 2.69 -0.60
CA TYR A 80 5.79 1.24 -0.34
C TYR A 80 7.19 0.58 -0.30
N TRP A 81 8.19 1.15 -0.98
CA TRP A 81 9.59 0.69 -0.83
C TRP A 81 10.17 1.01 0.54
N ARG A 82 9.89 2.22 1.06
CA ARG A 82 10.25 2.61 2.43
C ARG A 82 9.46 1.79 3.45
N GLN A 83 8.18 1.52 3.19
CA GLN A 83 7.32 0.65 4.00
C GLN A 83 7.92 -0.75 4.16
N LEU A 84 8.37 -1.39 3.07
CA LEU A 84 9.04 -2.69 3.12
C LEU A 84 10.27 -2.66 4.03
N ARG A 85 11.11 -1.63 3.89
CA ARG A 85 12.32 -1.46 4.72
C ARG A 85 11.94 -1.27 6.19
N ASN A 86 10.93 -0.45 6.47
CA ASN A 86 10.38 -0.27 7.82
C ASN A 86 9.88 -1.60 8.41
N GLY A 87 9.41 -2.52 7.57
CA GLY A 87 9.04 -3.87 7.96
C GLY A 87 10.17 -4.65 8.65
N VAL A 88 11.44 -4.43 8.28
CA VAL A 88 12.58 -5.06 8.97
C VAL A 88 12.75 -4.48 10.37
N TYR A 89 12.76 -3.15 10.48
CA TYR A 89 12.98 -2.47 11.76
C TYR A 89 11.86 -2.74 12.77
N ILE A 90 10.60 -2.72 12.33
CA ILE A 90 9.48 -2.98 13.24
C ILE A 90 9.47 -4.43 13.74
N ARG A 91 9.89 -5.40 12.89
CA ARG A 91 10.04 -6.80 13.31
C ARG A 91 11.17 -6.95 14.32
N ALA A 92 12.32 -6.33 14.08
CA ALA A 92 13.43 -6.34 15.04
C ALA A 92 13.00 -5.73 16.38
N ALA A 93 12.38 -4.54 16.37
CA ALA A 93 11.87 -3.88 17.56
C ALA A 93 10.84 -4.75 18.31
N LEU A 94 9.91 -5.37 17.58
CA LEU A 94 8.92 -6.27 18.15
C LEU A 94 9.56 -7.51 18.79
N LEU A 95 10.54 -8.14 18.15
CA LEU A 95 11.25 -9.29 18.71
C LEU A 95 12.02 -8.90 19.98
N LEU A 96 12.76 -7.79 19.95
CA LEU A 96 13.48 -7.27 21.13
C LEU A 96 12.54 -6.99 22.30
N TYR A 97 11.36 -6.44 22.01
CA TYR A 97 10.32 -6.17 23.01
C TYR A 97 9.74 -7.46 23.58
N VAL A 98 9.30 -8.39 22.72
CA VAL A 98 8.68 -9.66 23.13
C VAL A 98 9.64 -10.53 23.95
N PHE A 99 10.92 -10.58 23.56
CA PHE A 99 11.94 -11.33 24.29
C PHE A 99 12.56 -10.55 25.45
N ASN A 100 12.17 -9.28 25.66
CA ASN A 100 12.71 -8.40 26.70
C ASN A 100 14.25 -8.26 26.68
N VAL A 101 14.83 -8.18 25.47
CA VAL A 101 16.30 -8.09 25.26
C VAL A 101 16.73 -6.77 24.63
N ALA A 102 15.83 -5.78 24.54
CA ALA A 102 16.17 -4.46 24.00
C ALA A 102 17.35 -3.78 24.74
N HIS A 103 17.51 -4.05 26.04
CA HIS A 103 18.62 -3.52 26.85
C HIS A 103 20.02 -4.01 26.41
N ARG A 104 20.07 -5.06 25.57
CA ARG A 104 21.32 -5.64 25.05
C ARG A 104 21.76 -5.05 23.71
N LEU A 105 21.01 -4.08 23.17
CA LEU A 105 21.34 -3.43 21.90
C LEU A 105 22.72 -2.77 21.93
N ASP A 106 23.10 -2.20 23.08
CA ASP A 106 24.39 -1.51 23.24
C ASP A 106 25.59 -2.48 23.37
N GLU A 107 25.35 -3.80 23.40
CA GLU A 107 26.42 -4.82 23.46
C GLU A 107 27.07 -5.09 22.07
N TYR A 108 26.50 -4.56 20.99
CA TYR A 108 26.90 -4.82 19.59
C TYR A 108 27.09 -3.52 18.80
#